data_AF-A0A3M2FGX8-F1
#
_entry.id   AF-A0A3M2FGX8-F1
#
_cell.length_a   1.000
_cell.length_b   1.000
_cell.length_c   1.000
_cell.angle_alpha   90.00
_cell.angle_beta   90.00
_cell.angle_gamma   90.00
#
_symmetry.space_group_name_H-M   'P 1'
#
loop_
_entity.id
_entity.type
_entity.pdbx_description
1 polymer ?
#
loop_
_entity_poly.entity_id
_entity_poly.type
_entity_poly.pdbx_seq_one_letter_code
_entity_poly.pdbx_strand_id
1 'polypeptide(L)' 'MDPIKVLIVEDVFLIQRLIERYIKPYGEIHKADNGVKALALFTEHFFNGEPFKLI' A
#
# COMPACT_ATOMS: atom_id res chain seq x y z
N MET A 1 -5.43 -18.61 0.32
CA MET A 1 -5.86 -17.22 0.58
C MET A 1 -5.13 -16.37 -0.42
N ASP A 2 -5.83 -15.49 -1.12
CA ASP A 2 -5.18 -14.53 -2.01
C ASP A 2 -4.31 -13.57 -1.17
N PRO A 3 -3.12 -13.19 -1.66
CA PRO A 3 -2.24 -12.26 -0.95
C PRO A 3 -2.95 -10.93 -0.70
N ILE A 4 -2.78 -10.36 0.49
CA ILE A 4 -3.41 -9.07 0.83
C ILE A 4 -2.67 -7.96 0.07
N LYS A 5 -3.40 -7.12 -0.69
CA LYS A 5 -2.85 -5.87 -1.24
C LYS A 5 -2.91 -4.77 -0.19
N VAL A 6 -1.76 -4.21 0.15
CA VAL A 6 -1.61 -3.16 1.16
C VAL A 6 -1.00 -1.92 0.53
N LEU A 7 -1.60 -0.76 0.80
CA LEU A 7 -1.05 0.56 0.48
C LEU A 7 -0.51 1.21 1.76
N ILE A 8 0.80 1.38 1.84
CA ILE A 8 1.46 2.09 2.94
C ILE A 8 1.57 3.57 2.57
N VAL A 9 0.97 4.45 3.38
CA VAL A 9 1.04 5.91 3.22
C VAL A 9 1.86 6.48 4.37
N GLU A 10 3.13 6.80 4.11
CA GLU A 10 4.08 7.21 5.13
C GLU A 10 5.19 8.04 4.47
N ASP A 11 5.41 9.27 4.96
CA ASP A 11 6.36 10.23 4.41
C ASP A 11 7.78 10.06 4.99
N VAL A 12 7.91 9.42 6.16
CA VAL A 12 9.21 9.10 6.75
C VAL A 12 9.75 7.77 6.20
N PHE A 13 10.76 7.84 5.33
CA PHE A 13 11.38 6.68 4.67
C PHE A 13 11.70 5.51 5.60
N LEU A 14 12.29 5.80 6.78
CA LEU A 14 12.66 4.75 7.75
C LEU A 14 11.44 4.04 8.33
N ILE A 15 10.37 4.78 8.63
CA ILE A 15 9.11 4.22 9.13
C ILE A 15 8.46 3.39 8.02
N GLN A 16 8.39 3.92 6.80
CA GLN A 16 7.82 3.21 5.64
C GLN A 16 8.52 1.86 5.41
N ARG A 17 9.86 1.82 5.49
CA ARG A 17 10.65 0.59 5.38
C ARG A 17 10.42 -0.39 6.52
N LEU A 18 10.21 0.12 7.74
CA LEU A 18 9.91 -0.71 8.90
C LEU A 18 8.55 -1.39 8.72
N ILE A 19 7.53 -0.62 8.35
CA ILE A 19 6.18 -1.14 8.06
C ILE A 19 6.25 -2.16 6.92
N GLU A 20 6.95 -1.86 5.82
CA GLU A 20 7.14 -2.78 4.70
C GLU A 20 7.70 -4.13 5.17
N ARG A 21 8.73 -4.14 6.02
CA ARG A 21 9.31 -5.39 6.55
C ARG A 21 8.30 -6.24 7.34
N TYR A 22 7.45 -5.60 8.14
CA TYR A 22 6.43 -6.31 8.92
C TYR A 22 5.31 -6.84 8.03
N ILE A 23 4.90 -6.09 7.01
CA ILE A 23 3.73 -6.44 6.20
C ILE A 23 4.08 -7.39 5.04
N LYS A 24 5.33 -7.38 4.55
CA LYS A 24 5.75 -8.12 3.35
C LYS A 24 5.42 -9.61 3.36
N PRO A 25 5.45 -10.32 4.50
CA PRO A 25 5.04 -11.73 4.55
C PRO A 25 3.55 -11.97 4.28
N TYR A 26 2.70 -10.96 4.41
CA TYR A 26 1.23 -11.08 4.36
C TYR A 26 0.63 -10.71 3.00
N GLY A 27 1.42 -10.15 2.08
CA GLY A 27 0.98 -9.93 0.71
C GLY A 27 1.76 -8.88 -0.07
N GLU A 28 1.10 -8.31 -1.07
CA GLU A 28 1.67 -7.35 -2.01
C GLU A 28 1.63 -5.94 -1.43
N ILE A 29 2.75 -5.22 -1.52
CA ILE A 29 2.91 -3.89 -0.92
C ILE A 29 3.07 -2.83 -2.00
N HIS A 30 2.24 -1.79 -1.89
CA HIS A 30 2.36 -0.52 -2.59
C HIS A 30 2.68 0.58 -1.60
N LYS A 31 3.42 1.60 -2.02
CA LYS A 31 3.93 2.65 -1.13
C LYS A 31 3.67 4.03 -1.72
N ALA A 32 3.25 4.94 -0.87
CA ALA A 32 3.10 6.36 -1.16
C ALA A 32 3.75 7.18 -0.05
N ASP A 33 4.51 8.21 -0.43
CA ASP A 33 5.14 9.15 0.49
C ASP A 33 4.27 10.38 0.80
N ASN A 34 3.06 10.45 0.25
CA ASN A 34 2.09 11.50 0.50
C ASN A 34 0.68 11.08 0.07
N GLY A 35 -0.33 11.84 0.51
CA GLY A 35 -1.74 11.57 0.21
C GLY A 35 -2.12 11.68 -1.26
N VAL A 36 -1.46 12.54 -2.04
CA VAL A 36 -1.76 12.69 -3.48
C VAL A 36 -1.37 11.43 -4.25
N LYS A 37 -0.17 10.90 -4.00
CA LYS A 37 0.29 9.63 -4.58
C LYS A 37 -0.55 8.46 -4.08
N ALA A 38 -0.92 8.46 -2.80
CA ALA A 38 -1.77 7.42 -2.24
C ALA A 38 -3.14 7.38 -2.91
N LEU A 39 -3.77 8.54 -3.12
CA LEU A 39 -5.05 8.63 -3.80
C LEU A 39 -4.94 8.17 -5.26
N ALA A 40 -3.90 8.60 -5.97
CA ALA A 40 -3.67 8.17 -7.34
C ALA A 40 -3.55 6.63 -7.46
N LEU A 41 -2.71 6.01 -6.63
CA LEU A 41 -2.55 4.56 -6.59
C LEU A 41 -3.85 3.85 -6.22
N PHE A 42 -4.55 4.34 -5.19
CA PHE A 42 -5.83 3.77 -4.77
C PHE A 42 -6.86 3.79 -5.90
N THR A 43 -7.01 4.94 -6.56
CA THR A 43 -7.96 5.11 -7.66
C THR A 43 -7.62 4.23 -8.86
N GLU A 44 -6.35 4.13 -9.24
CA GLU A 44 -5.88 3.24 -10.31
C GLU A 44 -6.27 1.79 -10.04
N HIS A 45 -5.92 1.26 -8.87
CA HIS A 45 -6.21 -0.12 -8.49
C HIS A 45 -7.70 -0.40 -8.33
N PHE A 46 -8.46 0.57 -7.82
CA PHE A 46 -9.90 0.46 -7.71
C PHE A 46 -10.56 0.30 -9.09
N PHE A 47 -10.19 1.13 -10.08
CA PHE A 47 -10.75 1.05 -11.43
C PHE A 47 -10.27 -0.18 -12.22
N ASN A 48 -9.09 -0.71 -11.90
CA ASN A 48 -8.57 -1.94 -12.51
C ASN A 48 -9.18 -3.24 -11.94
N GLY A 49 -10.12 -3.14 -11.00
CA GLY A 49 -10.76 -4.30 -10.36
C GLY A 49 -9.87 -5.00 -9.32
N GLU A 50 -8.83 -4.30 -8.86
CA GLU A 50 -7.77 -4.82 -8.00
C GLU A 50 -7.61 -4.01 -6.69
N PRO A 51 -8.70 -3.73 -5.95
CA PRO A 51 -8.66 -2.77 -4.85
C PRO A 51 -7.77 -3.22 -3.68
N PHE A 52 -7.16 -2.24 -3.02
CA PHE A 52 -6.47 -2.45 -1.75
C PHE A 52 -7.45 -2.88 -0.66
N LYS A 53 -7.00 -3.74 0.26
CA LYS A 53 -7.74 -3.94 1.51
C LYS A 53 -7.54 -2.70 2.37
N LEU A 54 -8.64 -2.02 2.69
CA LEU A 54 -8.66 -0.96 3.69
C LEU A 54 -8.47 -1.64 5.06
N ILE A 55 -7.39 -1.28 5.75
CA ILE A 55 -7.08 -1.70 7.12
C ILE A 55 -7.10 -0.44 7.98
#